data_AF-A0A9P8MLY5-F1
#
_entry.id   AF-A0A9P8MLY5-F1
#
_cell.length_a   1.000
_cell.length_b   1.000
_cell.length_c   1.000
_cell.angle_alpha   90.00
_cell.angle_beta   90.00
_cell.angle_gamma   90.00
#
_symmetry.space_group_name_H-M   'P 1'
#
loop_
_entity.id
_entity.type
_entity.pdbx_description
1 polymer ?
#
loop_
_entity_poly.entity_id
_entity_poly.type
_entity_poly.pdbx_seq_one_letter_code
_entity_poly.pdbx_strand_id
1 'polypeptide(L)'
;MKKTIKAHEERNVKTADEKEPTTPMPSYLLDRTNPSTAKALSSAIKNKRAEKAARFSVPLPKVRGISEEEMFKVIKTGRKVQKKAWKRMVTKPTFVGQDFTRRNPKYERFIRPMGLRYKKANVTHPELGVTVQLPIISVKKNPQNPLYTQLGVLTKGTVIEVNVSELGLVTAGGKVVWGRYAQVTNSPENEGCINSVLLV
;
A
#
# COMPACT_ATOMS: atom_id res chain seq x y z
N MET A 1 37.89 0.01 -0.71
CA MET A 1 38.88 0.24 -1.78
C MET A 1 38.41 -0.18 -3.18
N LYS A 2 37.58 -1.22 -3.37
CA LYS A 2 37.11 -1.59 -4.72
C LYS A 2 36.39 -0.46 -5.48
N LYS A 3 35.54 0.32 -4.80
CA LYS A 3 34.87 1.50 -5.41
C LYS A 3 35.84 2.63 -5.77
N THR A 4 36.89 2.84 -4.98
CA THR A 4 37.89 3.90 -5.21
C THR A 4 38.86 3.53 -6.32
N ILE A 5 39.25 2.25 -6.41
CA ILE A 5 40.05 1.71 -7.52
C ILE A 5 39.26 1.80 -8.82
N LYS A 6 38.00 1.34 -8.83
CA LYS A 6 37.11 1.41 -9.98
C LYS A 6 36.89 2.85 -10.47
N ALA A 7 36.64 3.80 -9.56
CA ALA A 7 36.51 5.22 -9.91
C ALA A 7 37.80 5.82 -10.48
N HIS A 8 38.98 5.35 -10.04
CA HIS A 8 40.27 5.77 -10.58
C HIS A 8 40.55 5.16 -11.96
N GLU A 9 40.18 3.88 -12.17
CA GLU A 9 40.29 3.18 -13.46
C GLU A 9 39.33 3.80 -14.49
N GLU A 10 38.10 4.12 -14.10
CA GLU A 10 37.08 4.75 -14.95
C GLU A 10 37.38 6.21 -15.28
N ARG A 11 38.18 6.91 -14.45
CA ARG A 11 38.52 8.33 -14.66
C ARG A 11 39.27 8.60 -15.97
N ASN A 12 40.11 7.65 -16.40
CA ASN A 12 40.93 7.78 -17.59
C ASN A 12 40.36 7.01 -18.80
N VAL A 13 39.30 6.23 -18.60
CA VAL A 13 38.61 5.51 -19.66
C VAL A 13 37.45 6.39 -20.12
N LYS A 14 37.55 6.91 -21.35
CA LYS A 14 36.39 7.54 -22.01
C LYS A 14 35.34 6.46 -22.24
N THR A 15 34.40 6.39 -21.32
CA THR A 15 33.22 5.56 -21.44
C THR A 15 32.38 6.13 -22.61
N ALA A 16 31.75 5.27 -23.39
CA ALA A 16 30.81 5.72 -24.41
C ALA A 16 29.60 6.27 -23.67
N ASP A 17 29.65 7.56 -23.31
CA ASP A 17 28.54 8.27 -22.71
C ASP A 17 27.30 8.05 -23.59
N GLU A 18 26.13 7.88 -22.95
CA GLU A 18 24.86 7.91 -23.67
C GLU A 18 24.88 9.16 -24.55
N LYS A 19 24.92 8.97 -25.87
CA LYS A 19 25.05 10.08 -26.82
C LYS A 19 24.00 11.11 -26.46
N GLU A 20 24.45 12.32 -26.09
CA GLU A 20 23.57 13.45 -25.95
C GLU A 20 22.67 13.53 -27.19
N PRO A 21 21.36 13.75 -27.03
CA PRO A 21 20.45 13.75 -28.15
C PRO A 21 20.94 14.80 -29.16
N THR A 22 21.09 14.38 -30.41
CA THR A 22 21.55 15.21 -31.53
C THR A 22 20.68 16.44 -31.78
N THR A 23 19.50 16.48 -31.18
CA THR A 23 18.56 17.60 -31.18
C THR A 23 18.35 18.08 -29.75
N PRO A 24 18.37 19.40 -29.47
CA PRO A 24 18.06 19.93 -28.15
C PRO A 24 16.67 19.47 -27.71
N MET A 25 16.63 18.57 -26.74
CA MET A 25 15.38 18.14 -26.12
C MET A 25 15.18 18.92 -24.81
N PRO A 26 13.97 19.42 -24.54
CA PRO A 26 13.62 19.93 -23.22
C PRO A 26 13.94 18.90 -22.13
N SER A 27 14.36 19.36 -20.95
CA SER A 27 14.80 18.48 -19.85
C SER A 27 13.78 17.40 -19.45
N TYR A 28 12.48 17.68 -19.59
CA TYR A 28 11.39 16.74 -19.32
C TYR A 28 11.24 15.59 -20.36
N LEU A 29 12.03 15.59 -21.44
CA LEU A 29 12.07 14.54 -22.47
C LEU A 29 13.39 13.73 -22.46
N LEU A 30 14.40 14.15 -21.71
CA LEU A 30 15.70 13.48 -21.66
C LEU A 30 15.61 12.04 -21.13
N ASP A 31 14.75 11.79 -20.15
CA ASP A 31 14.57 10.47 -19.53
C ASP A 31 13.64 9.52 -20.31
N ARG A 32 13.21 9.90 -21.53
CA ARG A 32 12.26 9.15 -22.36
C ARG A 32 12.92 8.65 -23.64
N THR A 33 13.96 7.82 -23.53
CA THR A 33 14.63 7.26 -24.70
C THR A 33 13.76 6.21 -25.40
N ASN A 34 13.40 6.46 -26.67
CA ASN A 34 12.64 5.53 -27.51
C ASN A 34 13.59 4.58 -28.27
N PRO A 35 13.50 3.23 -28.12
CA PRO A 35 14.24 2.29 -28.96
C PRO A 35 13.67 2.18 -30.39
N SER A 36 14.50 1.71 -31.31
CA SER A 36 14.32 1.75 -32.78
C SER A 36 12.97 1.23 -33.33
N THR A 37 12.53 1.89 -34.39
CA THR A 37 11.13 2.06 -34.85
C THR A 37 10.38 0.83 -35.34
N ALA A 38 11.04 -0.26 -35.75
CA ALA A 38 10.33 -1.43 -36.33
C ALA A 38 9.91 -2.48 -35.29
N LYS A 39 10.80 -2.83 -34.33
CA LYS A 39 10.45 -3.73 -33.22
C LYS A 39 9.59 -3.04 -32.16
N ALA A 40 9.69 -1.70 -32.07
CA ALA A 40 8.88 -0.88 -31.17
C ALA A 40 7.39 -0.87 -31.55
N LEU A 41 7.01 -0.91 -32.84
CA LEU A 41 5.60 -0.91 -33.25
C LEU A 41 4.86 -2.22 -32.91
N SER A 42 5.47 -3.37 -33.19
CA SER A 42 4.90 -4.68 -32.84
C SER A 42 4.88 -4.92 -31.32
N SER A 43 5.90 -4.41 -30.61
CA SER A 43 5.94 -4.40 -29.15
C SER A 43 4.92 -3.41 -28.58
N ALA A 44 4.69 -2.27 -29.21
CA ALA A 44 3.72 -1.27 -28.77
C ALA A 44 2.28 -1.80 -28.82
N ILE A 45 1.89 -2.60 -29.81
CA ILE A 45 0.54 -3.21 -29.84
C ILE A 45 0.37 -4.24 -28.70
N LYS A 46 1.40 -5.05 -28.44
CA LYS A 46 1.40 -6.01 -27.31
C LYS A 46 1.43 -5.29 -25.97
N ASN A 47 2.26 -4.27 -25.84
CA ASN A 47 2.36 -3.40 -24.66
C ASN A 47 1.07 -2.64 -24.43
N LYS A 48 0.38 -2.15 -25.47
CA LYS A 48 -0.92 -1.46 -25.37
C LYS A 48 -2.06 -2.39 -24.95
N ARG A 49 -2.02 -3.67 -25.34
CA ARG A 49 -2.93 -4.71 -24.84
C ARG A 49 -2.64 -5.07 -23.38
N ALA A 50 -1.36 -5.18 -23.00
CA ALA A 50 -0.95 -5.41 -21.62
C ALA A 50 -1.22 -4.20 -20.70
N GLU A 51 -1.04 -2.97 -21.21
CA GLU A 51 -1.28 -1.71 -20.50
C GLU A 51 -2.74 -1.54 -20.12
N LYS A 52 -3.71 -1.92 -20.96
CA LYS A 52 -5.13 -1.76 -20.60
C LYS A 52 -5.51 -2.49 -19.31
N ALA A 53 -4.91 -3.65 -19.06
CA ALA A 53 -5.11 -4.40 -17.82
C ALA A 53 -4.18 -3.92 -16.68
N ALA A 54 -2.95 -3.53 -17.01
CA ALA A 54 -1.95 -3.09 -16.02
C ALA A 54 -2.16 -1.66 -15.51
N ARG A 55 -2.83 -0.79 -16.29
CA ARG A 55 -2.97 0.65 -16.00
C ARG A 55 -3.76 0.94 -14.73
N PHE A 56 -4.66 0.06 -14.34
CA PHE A 56 -5.42 0.15 -13.08
C PHE A 56 -5.08 -0.97 -12.11
N SER A 57 -3.97 -1.67 -12.35
CA SER A 57 -3.50 -2.69 -11.41
C SER A 57 -2.95 -2.02 -10.16
N VAL A 58 -3.38 -2.53 -9.00
CA VAL A 58 -2.79 -2.12 -7.73
C VAL A 58 -1.37 -2.69 -7.60
N PRO A 59 -0.45 -2.04 -6.88
CA PRO A 59 0.93 -2.51 -6.70
C PRO A 59 1.06 -3.96 -6.22
N LEU A 60 0.14 -4.42 -5.37
CA LEU A 60 0.05 -5.79 -4.88
C LEU A 60 -1.29 -6.43 -5.32
N PRO A 61 -1.38 -7.04 -6.51
CA PRO A 61 -2.63 -7.60 -7.02
C PRO A 61 -3.02 -8.91 -6.34
N LYS A 62 -2.02 -9.73 -5.97
CA LYS A 62 -2.21 -11.02 -5.29
C LYS A 62 -1.37 -11.04 -4.02
N VAL A 63 -1.99 -11.43 -2.92
CA VAL A 63 -1.35 -11.54 -1.60
C VAL A 63 -1.54 -12.96 -1.06
N ARG A 64 -0.63 -13.39 -0.18
CA ARG A 64 -0.73 -14.65 0.56
C ARG A 64 -2.10 -14.78 1.21
N GLY A 65 -2.76 -15.92 1.03
CA GLY A 65 -3.99 -16.26 1.74
C GLY A 65 -3.77 -16.35 3.25
N ILE A 66 -4.69 -15.80 4.05
CA ILE A 66 -4.64 -15.88 5.52
C ILE A 66 -5.76 -16.81 5.99
N SER A 67 -5.42 -17.82 6.79
CA SER A 67 -6.42 -18.73 7.36
C SER A 67 -7.22 -18.04 8.47
N GLU A 68 -8.46 -18.48 8.70
CA GLU A 68 -9.29 -17.92 9.76
C GLU A 68 -8.71 -18.17 11.17
N GLU A 69 -8.00 -19.28 11.34
CA GLU A 69 -7.31 -19.62 12.59
C GLU A 69 -6.17 -18.63 12.91
N GLU A 70 -5.43 -18.19 11.89
CA GLU A 70 -4.38 -17.17 12.05
C GLU A 70 -4.97 -15.80 12.40
N MET A 71 -6.16 -15.49 11.88
CA MET A 71 -6.88 -14.22 12.09
C MET A 71 -7.58 -14.13 13.45
N PHE A 72 -8.14 -15.24 13.91
CA PHE A 72 -9.02 -15.27 15.08
C PHE A 72 -8.53 -16.21 16.17
N LYS A 73 -8.14 -15.62 17.30
CA LYS A 73 -7.90 -16.38 18.54
C LYS A 73 -9.23 -16.70 19.24
N VAL A 74 -9.46 -17.96 19.57
CA VAL A 74 -10.64 -18.38 20.34
C VAL A 74 -10.52 -17.93 21.79
N ILE A 75 -11.54 -17.23 22.31
CA ILE A 75 -11.64 -16.90 23.74
C ILE A 75 -12.67 -17.82 24.37
N LYS A 76 -12.24 -18.54 25.41
CA LYS A 76 -13.10 -19.38 26.24
C LYS A 76 -13.63 -18.57 27.43
N THR A 77 -14.89 -18.80 27.81
CA THR A 77 -15.60 -18.11 28.90
C THR A 77 -16.32 -19.11 29.82
N GLY A 78 -16.44 -18.78 31.11
CA GLY A 78 -16.97 -19.64 32.18
C GLY A 78 -16.35 -19.31 33.54
N ARG A 79 -17.03 -19.60 34.66
CA ARG A 79 -16.52 -19.28 36.01
C ARG A 79 -15.58 -20.36 36.57
N LYS A 80 -16.03 -21.62 36.57
CA LYS A 80 -15.24 -22.77 37.08
C LYS A 80 -14.54 -23.52 35.96
N VAL A 81 -15.24 -23.75 34.84
CA VAL A 81 -14.68 -24.42 33.66
C VAL A 81 -14.98 -23.59 32.43
N GLN A 82 -13.94 -23.27 31.65
CA GLN A 82 -14.00 -22.43 30.46
C GLN A 82 -14.55 -23.22 29.25
N LYS A 83 -15.82 -23.67 29.31
CA LYS A 83 -16.42 -24.50 28.26
C LYS A 83 -16.96 -23.71 27.06
N LYS A 84 -17.32 -22.43 27.22
CA LYS A 84 -17.99 -21.64 26.17
C LYS A 84 -16.96 -20.93 25.29
N ALA A 85 -16.89 -21.29 24.01
CA ALA A 85 -15.87 -20.80 23.08
C ALA A 85 -16.46 -20.02 21.88
N TRP A 86 -17.49 -19.19 22.09
CA TRP A 86 -18.18 -18.49 21.00
C TRP A 86 -17.51 -17.16 20.59
N LYS A 87 -16.64 -16.61 21.44
CA LYS A 87 -15.93 -15.35 21.21
C LYS A 87 -14.67 -15.55 20.37
N ARG A 88 -14.36 -14.55 19.54
CA ARG A 88 -13.19 -14.53 18.64
C ARG A 88 -12.45 -13.20 18.84
N MET A 89 -11.17 -13.25 19.17
CA MET A 89 -10.29 -12.07 19.22
C MET A 89 -9.57 -11.94 17.89
N VAL A 90 -9.61 -10.76 17.29
CA VAL A 90 -8.79 -10.43 16.12
C VAL A 90 -7.35 -10.25 16.59
N THR A 91 -6.44 -11.02 16.00
CA THR A 91 -4.99 -11.00 16.32
C THR A 91 -4.22 -10.01 15.46
N LYS A 92 -4.80 -9.58 14.34
CA LYS A 92 -4.18 -8.67 13.38
C LYS A 92 -4.49 -7.20 13.68
N PRO A 93 -3.67 -6.26 13.21
CA PRO A 93 -3.95 -4.83 13.27
C PRO A 93 -5.30 -4.46 12.65
N THR A 94 -6.00 -3.52 13.29
CA THR A 94 -7.34 -3.08 12.88
C THR A 94 -7.43 -1.56 12.85
N PHE A 95 -8.21 -1.05 11.91
CA PHE A 95 -8.74 0.29 11.94
C PHE A 95 -10.14 0.26 12.52
N VAL A 96 -10.42 1.27 13.34
CA VAL A 96 -11.71 1.47 13.96
C VAL A 96 -12.02 2.95 13.83
N GLY A 97 -13.23 3.28 13.33
CA GLY A 97 -13.65 4.67 13.15
C GLY A 97 -13.66 5.47 14.45
N GLN A 98 -13.65 6.80 14.33
CA GLN A 98 -13.53 7.71 15.48
C GLN A 98 -14.69 7.53 16.47
N ASP A 99 -15.90 7.28 15.98
CA ASP A 99 -17.13 7.13 16.80
C ASP A 99 -17.35 5.70 17.34
N PHE A 100 -16.31 4.87 17.38
CA PHE A 100 -16.48 3.50 17.81
C PHE A 100 -16.67 3.36 19.32
N THR A 101 -17.86 2.90 19.69
CA THR A 101 -18.17 2.44 21.04
C THR A 101 -18.18 0.91 21.07
N ARG A 102 -17.55 0.29 22.09
CA ARG A 102 -17.61 -1.16 22.27
C ARG A 102 -19.04 -1.59 22.60
N ARG A 103 -19.49 -2.66 21.97
CA ARG A 103 -20.76 -3.31 22.32
C ARG A 103 -20.65 -3.97 23.69
N ASN A 104 -21.79 -4.12 24.38
CA ASN A 104 -21.85 -4.83 25.64
C ASN A 104 -21.21 -6.24 25.52
N PRO A 105 -20.32 -6.66 26.47
CA PRO A 105 -19.61 -7.94 26.40
C PRO A 105 -20.48 -9.18 26.18
N LYS A 106 -21.78 -9.13 26.52
CA LYS A 106 -22.70 -10.25 26.27
C LYS A 106 -23.01 -10.45 24.78
N TYR A 107 -23.03 -9.38 23.98
CA TYR A 107 -23.35 -9.40 22.55
C TYR A 107 -22.11 -9.27 21.64
N GLU A 108 -20.95 -8.95 22.22
CA GLU A 108 -19.69 -8.84 21.49
C GLU A 108 -19.08 -10.24 21.21
N ARG A 109 -19.20 -10.68 19.94
CA ARG A 109 -18.57 -11.92 19.44
C ARG A 109 -17.13 -11.70 18.97
N PHE A 110 -16.92 -10.67 18.14
CA PHE A 110 -15.61 -10.31 17.59
C PHE A 110 -14.98 -9.19 18.43
N ILE A 111 -13.85 -9.49 19.06
CA ILE A 111 -13.12 -8.57 19.92
C ILE A 111 -11.94 -7.99 19.14
N ARG A 112 -11.91 -6.66 19.01
CA ARG A 112 -10.80 -5.91 18.42
C ARG A 112 -10.04 -5.21 19.56
N PRO A 113 -8.90 -5.74 20.03
CA PRO A 113 -8.21 -5.20 21.19
C PRO A 113 -7.64 -3.80 20.92
N MET A 114 -7.63 -2.92 21.92
CA MET A 114 -7.21 -1.51 21.73
C MET A 114 -5.75 -1.37 21.31
N GLY A 115 -4.87 -2.25 21.80
CA GLY A 115 -3.45 -2.24 21.43
C GLY A 115 -3.17 -2.55 19.96
N LEU A 116 -4.13 -3.13 19.24
CA LEU A 116 -4.01 -3.39 17.80
C LEU A 116 -4.82 -2.39 16.95
N ARG A 117 -5.32 -1.31 17.55
CA ARG A 117 -6.10 -0.29 16.83
C ARG A 117 -5.20 0.83 16.35
N TYR A 118 -5.12 0.98 15.05
CA TYR A 118 -4.36 2.03 14.41
C TYR A 118 -5.26 3.13 13.89
N LYS A 119 -4.76 4.36 13.93
CA LYS A 119 -5.45 5.57 13.43
C LYS A 119 -4.73 6.24 12.27
N LYS A 120 -3.43 5.99 12.12
CA LYS A 120 -2.57 6.60 11.11
C LYS A 120 -1.81 5.51 10.35
N ALA A 121 -1.45 5.82 9.11
CA ALA A 121 -0.59 4.98 8.27
C ALA A 121 0.59 5.84 7.76
N ASN A 122 1.73 5.19 7.56
CA ASN A 122 2.85 5.77 6.83
C ASN A 122 2.59 5.55 5.34
N VAL A 123 2.41 6.64 4.61
CA VAL A 123 1.96 6.63 3.23
C VAL A 123 3.07 7.21 2.34
N THR A 124 3.53 6.43 1.36
CA THR A 124 4.52 6.84 0.37
C THR A 124 3.84 7.30 -0.91
N HIS A 125 4.20 8.48 -1.42
CA HIS A 125 3.83 8.92 -2.76
C HIS A 125 4.87 8.43 -3.79
N PRO A 126 4.49 7.55 -4.74
CA PRO A 126 5.46 6.92 -5.64
C PRO A 126 6.18 7.90 -6.56
N GLU A 127 5.50 8.96 -7.03
CA GLU A 127 6.11 9.92 -7.96
C GLU A 127 7.03 10.96 -7.28
N LEU A 128 6.71 11.37 -6.05
CA LEU A 128 7.46 12.41 -5.33
C LEU A 128 8.58 11.82 -4.47
N GLY A 129 8.54 10.51 -4.17
CA GLY A 129 9.50 9.86 -3.28
C GLY A 129 9.40 10.27 -1.81
N VAL A 130 8.30 10.94 -1.42
CA VAL A 130 8.07 11.43 -0.05
C VAL A 130 7.15 10.48 0.73
N THR A 131 7.44 10.31 2.01
CA THR A 131 6.63 9.54 2.96
C THR A 131 6.00 10.44 4.01
N VAL A 132 4.69 10.36 4.20
CA VAL A 132 3.95 11.18 5.16
C VAL A 132 3.08 10.30 6.06
N GLN A 133 2.96 10.64 7.34
CA GLN A 133 2.13 9.91 8.28
C GLN A 133 0.69 10.44 8.28
N LEU A 134 -0.15 9.90 7.41
CA LEU A 134 -1.51 10.37 7.18
C LEU A 134 -2.54 9.60 8.04
N PRO A 135 -3.62 10.26 8.49
CA PRO A 135 -4.69 9.58 9.21
C PRO A 135 -5.53 8.71 8.27
N ILE A 136 -5.92 7.53 8.77
CA ILE A 136 -6.78 6.58 8.07
C ILE A 136 -8.24 7.06 8.23
N ILE A 137 -8.98 7.12 7.14
CA ILE A 137 -10.40 7.48 7.11
C ILE A 137 -11.24 6.21 7.17
N SER A 138 -10.98 5.26 6.25
CA SER A 138 -11.77 4.04 6.15
C SER A 138 -10.97 2.88 5.55
N VAL A 139 -11.45 1.65 5.77
CA VAL A 139 -10.94 0.46 5.09
C VAL A 139 -11.92 0.12 3.97
N LYS A 140 -11.48 0.15 2.71
CA LYS A 140 -12.36 -0.09 1.55
C LYS A 140 -12.38 -1.54 1.11
N LYS A 141 -11.21 -2.19 1.07
CA LYS A 141 -11.12 -3.57 0.58
C LYS A 141 -10.01 -4.32 1.28
N ASN A 142 -10.37 -5.42 1.94
CA ASN A 142 -9.41 -6.45 2.32
C ASN A 142 -9.42 -7.57 1.24
N PRO A 143 -8.25 -7.99 0.71
CA PRO A 143 -8.19 -9.00 -0.36
C PRO A 143 -8.63 -10.40 0.07
N GLN A 144 -8.63 -10.71 1.36
CA GLN A 144 -8.92 -12.06 1.87
C GLN A 144 -10.43 -12.32 1.95
N ASN A 145 -11.18 -11.44 2.61
CA ASN A 145 -12.59 -11.64 2.90
C ASN A 145 -13.30 -10.28 3.14
N PRO A 146 -14.51 -10.06 2.57
CA PRO A 146 -15.34 -8.90 2.90
C PRO A 146 -15.61 -8.70 4.40
N LEU A 147 -15.73 -9.78 5.19
CA LEU A 147 -15.87 -9.71 6.65
C LEU A 147 -14.72 -8.92 7.30
N TYR A 148 -13.50 -9.11 6.81
CA TYR A 148 -12.32 -8.42 7.33
C TYR A 148 -12.33 -6.94 6.98
N THR A 149 -12.97 -6.57 5.87
CA THR A 149 -13.22 -5.16 5.53
C THR A 149 -14.16 -4.52 6.54
N GLN A 150 -15.26 -5.19 6.89
CA GLN A 150 -16.21 -4.70 7.92
C GLN A 150 -15.59 -4.62 9.32
N LEU A 151 -14.76 -5.60 9.68
CA LEU A 151 -14.01 -5.57 10.94
C LEU A 151 -12.87 -4.53 10.92
N GLY A 152 -12.52 -3.98 9.76
CA GLY A 152 -11.45 -3.01 9.60
C GLY A 152 -10.05 -3.63 9.72
N VAL A 153 -9.86 -4.89 9.37
CA VAL A 153 -8.55 -5.56 9.50
C VAL A 153 -7.57 -5.03 8.45
N LEU A 154 -6.38 -4.68 8.93
CA LEU A 154 -5.27 -4.12 8.16
C LEU A 154 -4.19 -5.18 7.93
N THR A 155 -4.38 -5.98 6.89
CA THR A 155 -3.38 -6.96 6.41
C THR A 155 -2.65 -6.43 5.19
N LYS A 156 -1.56 -7.09 4.80
CA LYS A 156 -0.88 -6.83 3.52
C LYS A 156 -1.88 -6.83 2.36
N GLY A 157 -1.77 -5.84 1.48
CA GLY A 157 -2.64 -5.62 0.33
C GLY A 157 -4.02 -5.01 0.63
N THR A 158 -4.32 -4.70 1.89
CA THR A 158 -5.56 -3.98 2.23
C THR A 158 -5.56 -2.60 1.59
N VAL A 159 -6.66 -2.23 0.95
CA VAL A 159 -6.90 -0.89 0.41
C VAL A 159 -7.60 -0.06 1.47
N ILE A 160 -6.94 1.01 1.85
CA ILE A 160 -7.40 1.98 2.84
C ILE A 160 -7.61 3.34 2.17
N GLU A 161 -8.52 4.12 2.72
CA GLU A 161 -8.71 5.52 2.38
C GLU A 161 -7.96 6.36 3.42
N VAL A 162 -7.07 7.22 2.95
CA VAL A 162 -6.21 8.07 3.78
C VAL A 162 -6.49 9.53 3.51
N ASN A 163 -6.40 10.36 4.55
CA ASN A 163 -6.55 11.79 4.39
C ASN A 163 -5.29 12.39 3.77
N VAL A 164 -5.40 12.99 2.59
CA VAL A 164 -4.28 13.58 1.84
C VAL A 164 -4.27 15.11 1.86
N SER A 165 -5.01 15.73 2.78
CA SER A 165 -5.06 17.20 2.92
C SER A 165 -3.67 17.83 3.10
N GLU A 166 -2.75 17.12 3.77
CA GLU A 166 -1.36 17.57 3.97
C GLU A 166 -0.53 17.58 2.68
N LEU A 167 -0.94 16.84 1.64
CA LEU A 167 -0.23 16.78 0.35
C LEU A 167 -0.65 17.90 -0.61
N GLY A 168 -1.72 18.64 -0.31
CA GLY A 168 -2.16 19.77 -1.14
C GLY A 168 -2.61 19.37 -2.56
N LEU A 169 -3.12 18.15 -2.74
CA LEU A 169 -3.58 17.68 -4.05
C LEU A 169 -4.84 18.43 -4.49
N VAL A 170 -4.85 18.94 -5.72
CA VAL A 170 -5.98 19.69 -6.30
C VAL A 170 -6.38 19.06 -7.63
N THR A 171 -7.69 18.93 -7.85
CA THR A 171 -8.24 18.49 -9.15
C THR A 171 -8.09 19.60 -10.19
N ALA A 172 -8.15 19.28 -11.49
CA ALA A 172 -8.10 20.28 -12.56
C ALA A 172 -9.18 21.38 -12.44
N GLY A 173 -10.29 21.10 -11.72
CA GLY A 173 -11.35 22.07 -11.42
C GLY A 173 -11.15 22.86 -10.13
N GLY A 174 -9.95 22.88 -9.54
CA GLY A 174 -9.63 23.68 -8.35
C GLY A 174 -10.14 23.12 -7.02
N LYS A 175 -10.84 21.97 -7.01
CA LYS A 175 -11.30 21.33 -5.77
C LYS A 175 -10.15 20.59 -5.09
N VAL A 176 -9.97 20.85 -3.80
CA VAL A 176 -8.98 20.18 -2.95
C VAL A 176 -9.38 18.72 -2.73
N VAL A 177 -8.43 17.81 -2.96
CA VAL A 177 -8.58 16.38 -2.68
C VAL A 177 -8.14 16.15 -1.23
N TRP A 178 -9.05 15.65 -0.42
CA TRP A 178 -8.78 15.32 0.98
C TRP A 178 -8.75 13.80 1.23
N GLY A 179 -9.20 12.97 0.30
CA GLY A 179 -9.22 11.51 0.44
C GLY A 179 -8.61 10.82 -0.78
N ARG A 180 -7.68 9.89 -0.56
CA ARG A 180 -7.14 9.03 -1.62
C ARG A 180 -7.01 7.59 -1.13
N TYR A 181 -7.01 6.65 -2.06
CA TYR A 181 -6.74 5.26 -1.76
C TYR A 181 -5.24 5.00 -1.64
N ALA A 182 -4.88 4.18 -0.66
CA ALA A 182 -3.55 3.66 -0.47
C ALA A 182 -3.64 2.15 -0.25
N GLN A 183 -2.61 1.43 -0.67
CA GLN A 183 -2.49 0.00 -0.45
C GLN A 183 -1.42 -0.29 0.59
N VAL A 184 -1.76 -1.06 1.63
CA VAL A 184 -0.82 -1.52 2.65
C VAL A 184 0.18 -2.51 2.02
N THR A 185 1.47 -2.23 2.15
CA THR A 185 2.53 -3.00 1.49
C THR A 185 3.25 -3.98 2.40
N ASN A 186 3.34 -3.67 3.69
CA ASN A 186 3.99 -4.51 4.69
C ASN A 186 2.99 -5.47 5.38
N SER A 187 3.49 -6.24 6.35
CA SER A 187 2.67 -7.05 7.26
C SER A 187 2.66 -6.38 8.64
N PRO A 188 1.66 -5.53 8.96
CA PRO A 188 1.70 -4.67 10.14
C PRO A 188 1.77 -5.44 11.47
N GLU A 189 1.32 -6.69 11.48
CA GLU A 189 1.37 -7.62 12.62
C GLU A 189 2.78 -7.91 13.13
N ASN A 190 3.81 -7.82 12.28
CA ASN A 190 5.20 -8.15 12.64
C ASN A 190 6.03 -6.91 12.99
N GLU A 191 5.66 -5.74 12.47
CA GLU A 191 6.48 -4.52 12.52
C GLU A 191 5.88 -3.43 13.41
N GLY A 192 4.58 -3.50 13.70
CA GLY A 192 3.90 -2.47 14.48
C GLY A 192 3.65 -1.16 13.73
N CYS A 193 4.04 -1.06 12.45
CA CYS A 193 3.79 0.08 11.57
C CYS A 193 2.88 -0.32 10.40
N ILE A 194 2.06 0.61 9.92
CA ILE A 194 1.26 0.40 8.69
C ILE A 194 1.94 1.20 7.58
N ASN A 195 2.71 0.51 6.76
CA ASN A 195 3.35 1.10 5.59
C ASN A 195 2.47 0.87 4.37
N SER A 196 2.24 1.92 3.60
CA SER A 196 1.31 1.92 2.47
C SER A 196 1.79 2.82 1.35
N VAL A 197 1.35 2.53 0.13
CA VAL A 197 1.68 3.29 -1.07
C VAL A 197 0.39 3.89 -1.64
N LEU A 198 0.42 5.16 -2.00
CA LEU A 198 -0.73 5.82 -2.65
C LEU A 198 -1.04 5.17 -4.00
N LEU A 199 -2.33 5.00 -4.25
CA LEU A 199 -2.86 4.67 -5.56
C LEU A 199 -3.11 6.00 -6.29
N VAL A 200 -2.12 6.40 -7.09
CA VAL A 200 -2.15 7.61 -7.93
C VAL A 200 -2.95 7.31 -9.18
#